data_AF-A0A7X3KCI4-F1
#
_entry.id   AF-A0A7X3KCI4-F1
#
_cell.length_a   1.000
_cell.length_b   1.000
_cell.length_c   1.000
_cell.angle_alpha   90.00
_cell.angle_beta   90.00
_cell.angle_gamma   90.00
#
_symmetry.space_group_name_H-M   'P 1'
#
loop_
_entity.id
_entity.type
_entity.pdbx_description
1 polymer ?
#
loop_
_entity_poly.entity_id
_entity_poly.type
_entity_poly.pdbx_seq_one_letter_code
_entity_poly.pdbx_strand_id
1 'polypeptide(L)'
;MIIAERSEFRKYASVNPHFSKVCDFLENTDFTTVEDGRVDIDGDAVFANFMTYEADGVPGQQFETHKKGSIISCVESLLSMQLFL
;
A
#
# COMPACT_ATOMS: atom_id res chain seq x y z
N MET A 1 -8.34 -3.53 -11.13
CA MET A 1 -7.72 -4.28 -10.02
C MET A 1 -6.47 -4.94 -10.56
N ILE A 2 -5.32 -4.73 -9.92
CA ILE A 2 -4.04 -5.39 -10.22
C ILE A 2 -3.69 -6.20 -8.97
N ILE A 3 -3.34 -7.47 -9.14
CA ILE A 3 -2.85 -8.34 -8.06
C ILE A 3 -1.48 -8.83 -8.49
N ALA A 4 -0.46 -8.55 -7.68
CA ALA A 4 0.91 -8.89 -7.98
C ALA A 4 1.70 -9.04 -6.68
N GLU A 5 2.76 -9.84 -6.76
CA GLU A 5 3.81 -9.85 -5.74
C GLU A 5 4.49 -8.47 -5.68
N ARG A 6 4.94 -8.06 -4.48
CA ARG A 6 5.61 -6.76 -4.29
C ARG A 6 6.82 -6.62 -5.22
N SER A 7 7.61 -7.68 -5.37
CA SER A 7 8.80 -7.70 -6.23
C SER A 7 8.50 -7.46 -7.71
N GLU A 8 7.26 -7.71 -8.13
CA GLU A 8 6.81 -7.59 -9.52
C GLU A 8 6.07 -6.27 -9.77
N PHE A 9 5.75 -5.50 -8.73
CA PHE A 9 4.92 -4.30 -8.83
C PHE A 9 5.52 -3.25 -9.77
N ARG A 10 6.85 -3.18 -9.87
CA ARG A 10 7.57 -2.27 -10.77
C ARG A 10 7.19 -2.42 -12.24
N LYS A 11 6.71 -3.59 -12.66
CA LYS A 11 6.19 -3.82 -14.04
C LYS A 11 5.02 -2.91 -14.39
N TYR A 12 4.33 -2.37 -13.39
CA TYR A 12 3.18 -1.48 -13.55
C TYR A 12 3.54 0.01 -13.37
N ALA A 13 4.82 0.37 -13.21
CA ALA A 13 5.24 1.74 -12.92
C ALA A 13 4.74 2.79 -13.95
N SER A 14 4.47 2.38 -15.19
CA SER A 14 3.94 3.26 -16.25
C SER A 14 2.43 3.50 -16.20
N VAL A 15 1.68 2.76 -15.36
CA VAL A 15 0.22 2.84 -15.28
C VAL A 15 -0.25 4.15 -14.64
N ASN A 16 0.53 4.68 -13.70
CA ASN A 16 0.24 5.93 -13.02
C ASN A 16 1.56 6.69 -12.76
N PRO A 17 1.60 8.02 -12.98
CA PRO A 17 2.82 8.81 -12.81
C PRO A 17 3.44 8.71 -11.41
N HIS A 18 2.63 8.46 -10.38
CA HIS A 18 3.11 8.32 -9.01
C HIS A 18 3.64 6.91 -8.68
N PHE A 19 3.38 5.90 -9.53
CA PHE A 19 3.81 4.53 -9.22
C PHE A 19 5.32 4.38 -9.20
N SER A 20 6.08 5.20 -9.92
CA SER A 20 7.55 5.18 -9.78
C SER A 20 7.99 5.48 -8.34
N LYS A 21 7.41 6.50 -7.71
CA LYS A 21 7.69 6.85 -6.30
C LYS A 21 7.27 5.74 -5.35
N VAL A 22 6.13 5.11 -5.61
CA VAL A 22 5.69 3.95 -4.84
C VAL A 22 6.66 2.78 -5.00
N CYS A 23 7.10 2.45 -6.22
CA CYS A 23 8.05 1.37 -6.45
C CYS A 23 9.35 1.63 -5.68
N ASP A 24 9.88 2.86 -5.76
CA ASP A 24 11.08 3.24 -5.03
C ASP A 24 10.90 3.08 -3.51
N PHE A 25 9.72 3.44 -2.97
CA PHE A 25 9.41 3.22 -1.56
C PHE A 25 9.32 1.72 -1.19
N LEU A 26 8.59 0.92 -1.98
CA LEU A 26 8.40 -0.52 -1.76
C LEU A 26 9.72 -1.30 -1.83
N GLU A 27 10.64 -0.90 -2.70
CA GLU A 27 11.92 -1.56 -2.92
C GLU A 27 12.97 -1.23 -1.84
N ASN A 28 12.87 -0.04 -1.22
CA ASN A 28 13.90 0.47 -0.31
C ASN A 28 13.46 0.56 1.16
N THR A 29 12.25 0.11 1.50
CA THR A 29 11.73 0.18 2.87
C THR A 29 11.63 -1.21 3.49
N ASP A 30 12.26 -1.39 4.65
CA ASP A 30 12.04 -2.56 5.49
C ASP A 30 10.78 -2.37 6.33
N PHE A 31 9.71 -3.03 5.91
CA PHE A 31 8.38 -2.91 6.51
C PHE A 31 8.33 -3.39 7.96
N THR A 32 9.28 -4.22 8.40
CA THR A 32 9.33 -4.71 9.79
C THR A 32 9.79 -3.65 10.80
N THR A 33 10.29 -2.52 10.29
CA THR A 33 10.86 -1.43 11.10
C THR A 33 10.00 -0.17 11.11
N VAL A 34 8.94 -0.13 10.29
CA VAL A 34 8.06 1.03 10.18
C VAL A 34 7.01 0.98 11.28
N GLU A 35 6.86 2.08 12.03
CA GLU A 35 5.83 2.21 13.05
C GLU A 35 4.44 2.36 12.42
N ASP A 36 3.42 1.87 13.13
CA ASP A 36 2.03 2.08 12.74
C ASP A 36 1.71 3.57 12.62
N GLY A 37 0.97 3.91 11.56
CA GLY A 37 0.57 5.29 11.26
C GLY A 37 0.83 5.71 9.82
N ARG A 38 0.77 7.02 9.60
CA ARG A 38 0.94 7.62 8.27
C ARG A 38 2.41 7.86 7.96
N VAL A 39 2.84 7.45 6.78
CA VAL A 39 4.16 7.69 6.19
C VAL A 39 3.98 8.45 4.88
N ASP A 40 4.52 9.66 4.82
CA ASP A 40 4.50 10.47 3.60
C ASP A 40 5.62 10.03 2.65
N ILE A 41 5.27 9.76 1.38
CA ILE A 41 6.21 9.30 0.33
C ILE A 41 6.48 10.42 -0.67
N ASP A 42 5.44 11.18 -1.03
CA ASP A 42 5.50 12.35 -1.91
C ASP A 42 4.53 13.44 -1.42
N GLY A 43 4.74 13.88 -0.17
CA GLY A 43 3.85 14.80 0.52
C GLY A 43 2.42 14.26 0.64
N ASP A 44 1.43 15.12 0.45
CA ASP A 44 0.00 14.73 0.48
C ASP A 44 -0.47 13.99 -0.77
N ALA A 45 0.34 13.93 -1.83
CA ALA A 45 -0.04 13.29 -3.08
C ALA A 45 0.17 11.76 -3.06
N VAL A 46 1.13 11.28 -2.25
CA VAL A 46 1.39 9.85 -2.08
C VAL A 46 1.78 9.59 -0.63
N PHE A 47 0.94 8.85 0.08
CA PHE A 47 1.21 8.44 1.45
C PHE A 47 0.75 7.01 1.69
N ALA A 48 1.38 6.35 2.64
CA ALA A 48 1.05 5.01 3.10
C ALA A 48 0.55 5.07 4.54
N ASN A 49 -0.50 4.30 4.85
CA ASN A 49 -0.89 4.02 6.22
C ASN A 49 -0.45 2.60 6.57
N PHE A 50 0.45 2.49 7.55
CA PHE A 50 0.89 1.23 8.15
C PHE A 50 -0.01 0.92 9.34
N MET A 51 -0.49 -0.33 9.37
CA MET A 51 -1.38 -0.80 10.43
C MET A 51 -1.03 -2.25 10.75
N THR A 52 -0.84 -2.54 12.04
CA THR A 52 -0.80 -3.90 12.55
C THR A 52 -2.22 -4.33 12.91
N TYR A 53 -2.62 -5.52 12.47
CA TYR A 53 -3.97 -6.03 12.76
C TYR A 53 -3.96 -7.53 13.06
N GLU A 54 -4.97 -7.97 13.80
CA GLU A 54 -5.28 -9.39 13.99
C GLU A 54 -6.51 -9.72 13.12
N ALA A 55 -6.35 -10.67 12.20
CA ALA A 55 -7.46 -11.11 11.36
C ALA A 55 -8.46 -11.92 12.19
N ASP A 56 -9.74 -11.56 12.13
CA ASP A 56 -10.82 -12.27 12.84
C ASP A 56 -11.18 -13.63 12.19
N GLY A 57 -10.59 -13.94 11.03
CA GLY A 57 -10.84 -15.15 10.27
C GLY A 57 -12.21 -15.18 9.58
N VAL A 58 -12.97 -14.08 9.64
CA VAL A 58 -14.32 -13.98 9.06
C VAL A 58 -14.25 -13.20 7.75
N PRO A 59 -14.65 -13.80 6.62
CA PRO A 59 -14.69 -13.07 5.36
C PRO A 59 -15.68 -11.90 5.39
N GLY A 60 -15.21 -10.71 5.03
CA GLY A 60 -16.02 -9.66 4.40
C GLY A 60 -17.16 -9.07 5.25
N GLN A 61 -16.81 -8.35 6.32
CA GLN A 61 -17.78 -7.55 7.09
C GLN A 61 -17.93 -6.11 6.57
N GLN A 62 -16.84 -5.50 6.08
CA GLN A 62 -16.83 -4.13 5.56
C GLN A 62 -16.20 -4.09 4.16
N PHE A 63 -16.93 -3.48 3.23
CA PHE A 63 -16.48 -3.24 1.86
C PHE A 63 -16.36 -1.74 1.65
N GLU A 64 -15.21 -1.30 1.16
CA GLU A 64 -14.96 0.10 0.83
C GLU A 64 -14.66 0.29 -0.66
N THR A 65 -15.00 1.47 -1.17
CA THR A 65 -14.62 1.94 -2.50
C THR A 65 -14.40 3.44 -2.44
N HIS A 66 -13.46 3.94 -3.22
CA HIS A 66 -13.05 5.33 -3.19
C HIS A 66 -13.25 5.93 -4.57
N LYS A 67 -13.93 7.08 -4.62
CA LYS A 67 -14.17 7.80 -5.88
C LYS A 67 -12.96 8.58 -6.35
N LYS A 68 -12.06 8.91 -5.43
CA LYS A 68 -10.88 9.74 -5.70
C LYS A 68 -9.65 8.95 -5.30
N GLY A 69 -8.73 8.89 -6.26
CA GLY A 69 -7.43 8.26 -6.07
C GLY A 69 -7.44 6.74 -6.29
N SER A 70 -6.26 6.23 -6.58
CA SER A 70 -6.01 4.78 -6.65
C SER A 70 -5.60 4.29 -5.26
N ILE A 71 -6.02 3.08 -4.92
CA ILE A 71 -5.60 2.42 -3.67
C ILE A 71 -4.74 1.23 -4.03
N ILE A 72 -3.60 1.13 -3.35
CA ILE A 72 -2.76 -0.07 -3.37
C ILE A 72 -2.76 -0.62 -1.95
N SER A 73 -3.20 -1.87 -1.81
CA SER A 73 -3.13 -2.60 -0.54
C SER A 73 -2.02 -3.64 -0.64
N CYS A 74 -1.11 -3.62 0.32
CA CYS A 74 -0.06 -4.60 0.48
C CYS A 74 -0.21 -5.26 1.86
N VAL A 75 -0.09 -6.58 1.90
CA VAL A 75 -0.19 -7.35 3.14
C VAL A 75 1.10 -8.16 3.27
N GLU A 76 1.75 -8.03 4.40
CA GLU A 76 2.97 -8.77 4.73
C GLU A 76 2.85 -9.28 6.17
N SER A 77 2.58 -10.58 6.34
CA SER A 77 2.28 -11.20 7.64
C SER A 77 1.10 -10.54 8.38
N LEU A 78 1.34 -9.87 9.51
CA LEU A 78 0.36 -9.15 10.33
C LEU A 78 0.28 -7.65 10.01
N LEU A 79 1.11 -7.17 9.08
CA LEU A 79 1.18 -5.79 8.67
C LEU A 79 0.32 -5.59 7.41
N SER A 80 -0.57 -4.61 7.46
CA SER A 80 -1.23 -4.06 6.28
C SER A 80 -0.69 -2.67 6.00
N MET A 81 -0.42 -2.41 4.72
CA MET A 81 -0.11 -1.09 4.23
C MET A 81 -1.12 -0.70 3.15
N GLN A 82 -1.79 0.44 3.35
CA GLN A 82 -2.65 1.06 2.34
C GLN A 82 -2.00 2.34 1.81
N LEU A 83 -1.71 2.37 0.51
CA LEU A 83 -1.21 3.55 -0.20
C LEU A 83 -2.35 4.29 -0.88
N PHE A 84 -2.33 5.62 -0.76
CA PHE A 84 -3.29 6.53 -1.36
C PHE A 84 -2.57 7.47 -2.33
N LEU A 85 -3.10 7.59 -3.54
CA LEU A 85 -2.61 8.47 -4.62
C LEU A 85 -3.77 9.15 -5.34
#